data_AF-A0A9P3IIQ4-F1
#
_entry.id   AF-A0A9P3IIQ4-F1
#
_cell.length_a   1.000
_cell.length_b   1.000
_cell.length_c   1.000
_cell.angle_alpha   90.00
_cell.angle_beta   90.00
_cell.angle_gamma   90.00
#
_symmetry.space_group_name_H-M   'P 1'
#
loop_
_entity.id
_entity.type
_entity.pdbx_description
1 polymer ?
#
loop_
_entity_poly.entity_id
_entity_poly.type
_entity_poly.pdbx_seq_one_letter_code
_entity_poly.pdbx_strand_id
1 'polypeptide(L)'
;MSAVEKLDLLHPLVQQLQGVAGEGEIGAEGGGDTGAGRSGGGANEDGGDALAALAACELISEFVNSSVGAQLLEPRIDEIHSALIQICTTHGSRLLLHPRRHVITFVLKHAFGGSGPHPSLHTASLHALASVFGADRVEGSEPVQMVGGDGESKLKEETFAAAAKAPGGPTLAGMFVSRLKRSEEIRIAVYRLLAAVVEREWAAMELCGDWTLVQLVTDAQAERHKTAMDWRHSCCVAMATAAEAQHASISFNCSAQLAEAVRRGPYLTPREIEPRPIVVTDERPPTGF
;
A
#
# COMPACT_ATOMS: atom_id res chain seq x y z
N MET A 1 31.28 4.88 13.30
CA MET A 1 29.88 4.86 13.73
C MET A 1 29.39 3.43 13.69
N SER A 2 28.89 2.90 14.80
CA SER A 2 28.33 1.54 14.91
C SER A 2 27.03 1.43 14.11
N ALA A 3 26.59 0.20 13.84
CA ALA A 3 25.30 -0.05 13.17
C ALA A 3 24.12 0.49 13.98
N VAL A 4 24.20 0.47 15.31
CA VAL A 4 23.18 1.03 16.21
C VAL A 4 23.17 2.56 16.12
N GLU A 5 24.33 3.20 16.21
CA GLU A 5 24.46 4.66 16.09
C GLU A 5 23.98 5.20 14.74
N LYS A 6 24.16 4.44 13.66
CA LYS A 6 23.60 4.75 12.34
C LYS A 6 22.08 4.64 12.33
N LEU A 7 21.55 3.61 12.96
CA LEU A 7 20.10 3.41 13.00
C LEU A 7 19.45 4.50 13.85
N ASP A 8 20.07 4.93 14.95
CA ASP A 8 19.60 6.03 15.82
C ASP A 8 19.33 7.33 15.06
N LEU A 9 19.96 7.54 13.90
CA LEU A 9 19.67 8.66 13.00
C LEU A 9 18.33 8.57 12.28
N LEU A 10 17.69 7.40 12.24
CA LEU A 10 16.38 7.25 11.60
C LEU A 10 15.30 8.07 12.33
N HIS A 11 15.31 8.07 13.66
CA HIS A 11 14.33 8.81 14.46
C HIS A 11 14.31 10.32 14.17
N PRO A 12 15.44 11.07 14.25
CA PRO A 12 15.44 12.49 13.92
C PRO A 12 15.10 12.77 12.46
N LEU A 13 15.47 11.87 11.52
CA LEU A 13 15.05 11.99 10.12
C LEU A 13 13.53 11.84 9.97
N VAL A 14 12.91 10.89 10.65
CA VAL A 14 11.45 10.72 10.67
C VAL A 14 10.77 11.93 11.29
N GLN A 15 11.30 12.48 12.39
CA GLN A 15 10.76 13.70 12.99
C GLN A 15 10.85 14.89 12.04
N GLN A 16 11.96 15.04 11.33
CA GLN A 16 12.11 16.08 10.31
C GLN A 16 11.06 15.93 9.20
N LEU A 17 10.85 14.70 8.71
CA LEU A 17 9.82 14.40 7.71
C LEU A 17 8.40 14.63 8.24
N GLN A 18 8.15 14.48 9.54
CA GLN A 18 6.83 14.65 10.18
C GLN A 18 6.50 16.11 10.53
N GLY A 19 7.51 16.96 10.76
CA GLY A 19 7.33 18.35 11.22
C GLY A 19 6.48 19.23 10.30
N VAL A 20 6.20 18.80 9.07
CA VAL A 20 5.44 19.53 8.06
C VAL A 20 3.93 19.21 8.08
N ALA A 21 3.50 18.07 8.66
CA ALA A 21 2.08 17.71 8.70
C ALA A 21 1.26 18.48 9.77
N GLY A 22 1.94 19.23 10.65
CA GLY A 22 1.33 19.84 11.85
C GLY A 22 0.94 21.31 11.75
N GLU A 23 1.28 22.03 10.67
CA GLU A 23 1.02 23.48 10.59
C GLU A 23 -0.20 23.86 9.72
N GLY A 24 -1.17 22.94 9.60
CA GLY A 24 -2.43 23.14 8.88
C GLY A 24 -3.67 23.14 9.77
N GLU A 25 -3.62 23.68 10.99
CA GLU A 25 -4.84 23.91 11.76
C GLU A 25 -5.56 25.19 11.29
N ILE A 26 -6.81 24.98 10.89
CA ILE A 26 -7.75 25.96 10.37
C ILE A 26 -8.08 26.98 11.48
N GLY A 27 -7.39 28.13 11.43
CA GLY A 27 -7.84 29.35 12.10
C GLY A 27 -8.98 29.99 11.31
N ALA A 28 -10.21 29.66 11.66
CA ALA A 28 -11.38 30.42 11.25
C ALA A 28 -11.43 31.72 12.08
N GLU A 29 -11.14 32.88 11.46
CA GLU A 29 -11.77 34.16 11.82
C GLU A 29 -11.53 35.26 10.76
N GLY A 30 -12.64 35.73 10.19
CA GLY A 30 -12.95 37.13 9.85
C GLY A 30 -11.99 38.05 9.06
N GLY A 31 -12.37 38.33 7.80
CA GLY A 31 -12.59 39.71 7.32
C GLY A 31 -11.46 40.45 6.58
N GLY A 32 -11.78 40.92 5.36
CA GLY A 32 -11.37 42.25 4.88
C GLY A 32 -10.16 42.38 3.94
N ASP A 33 -10.48 42.41 2.63
CA ASP A 33 -10.02 43.34 1.59
C ASP A 33 -8.54 43.55 1.15
N THR A 34 -8.39 43.57 -0.18
CA THR A 34 -7.36 44.14 -1.09
C THR A 34 -5.85 43.94 -0.85
N GLY A 35 -5.27 43.09 -1.72
CA GLY A 35 -4.22 43.45 -2.69
C GLY A 35 -2.88 44.05 -2.24
N ALA A 36 -1.81 43.26 -2.30
CA ALA A 36 -0.50 43.65 -2.86
C ALA A 36 0.44 42.43 -2.85
N GLY A 37 1.19 42.26 -3.95
CA GLY A 37 2.05 41.10 -4.17
C GLY A 37 3.13 40.87 -3.13
N ARG A 38 3.40 39.59 -2.89
CA ARG A 38 4.67 39.10 -2.34
C ARG A 38 4.93 37.70 -2.91
N SER A 39 5.62 37.68 -4.03
CA SER A 39 6.51 36.57 -4.38
C SER A 39 7.63 36.59 -3.35
N GLY A 40 7.55 35.69 -2.37
CA GLY A 40 8.56 35.47 -1.33
C GLY A 40 8.96 34.01 -1.37
N GLY A 41 10.26 33.75 -1.53
CA GLY A 41 10.79 32.44 -1.92
C GLY A 41 10.63 31.35 -0.86
N GLY A 42 10.11 30.21 -1.31
CA GLY A 42 10.12 28.92 -0.59
C GLY A 42 11.20 27.99 -1.15
N ALA A 43 12.43 28.47 -1.32
CA ALA A 43 13.50 27.68 -1.96
C ALA A 43 14.41 26.92 -0.97
N ASN A 44 14.19 27.06 0.35
CA ASN A 44 15.06 26.46 1.38
C ASN A 44 14.43 25.32 2.19
N GLU A 45 13.10 25.18 2.20
CA GLU A 45 12.41 24.13 3.00
C GLU A 45 12.38 22.79 2.25
N ASP A 46 12.05 22.79 0.95
CA ASP A 46 12.02 21.57 0.11
C ASP A 46 13.38 20.83 0.02
N GLY A 47 14.49 21.57 0.11
CA GLY A 47 15.84 21.01 -0.03
C GLY A 47 16.30 20.21 1.19
N GLY A 48 15.87 20.60 2.39
CA GLY A 48 16.20 19.91 3.64
C GLY A 48 15.51 18.56 3.75
N ASP A 49 14.25 18.50 3.31
CA ASP A 49 13.40 17.32 3.47
C ASP A 49 13.69 16.26 2.41
N ALA A 50 13.95 16.68 1.16
CA ALA A 50 14.44 15.78 0.13
C ALA A 50 15.76 15.11 0.52
N LEU A 51 16.65 15.84 1.23
CA LEU A 51 17.90 15.29 1.76
C LEU A 51 17.64 14.33 2.93
N ALA A 52 16.68 14.63 3.81
CA ALA A 52 16.30 13.76 4.91
C ALA A 52 15.67 12.45 4.41
N ALA A 53 14.78 12.51 3.42
CA ALA A 53 14.18 11.34 2.78
C ALA A 53 15.24 10.50 2.06
N LEU A 54 16.18 11.16 1.37
CA LEU A 54 17.32 10.49 0.77
C LEU A 54 18.17 9.77 1.82
N ALA A 55 18.52 10.43 2.91
CA ALA A 55 19.29 9.85 4.00
C ALA A 55 18.55 8.67 4.66
N ALA A 56 17.24 8.78 4.87
CA ALA A 56 16.41 7.70 5.40
C ALA A 56 16.39 6.50 4.44
N CYS A 57 16.25 6.72 3.13
CA CYS A 57 16.33 5.65 2.13
C CYS A 57 17.71 4.97 2.10
N GLU A 58 18.80 5.74 2.19
CA GLU A 58 20.17 5.18 2.22
C GLU A 58 20.40 4.37 3.51
N LEU A 59 19.95 4.85 4.67
CA LEU A 59 20.02 4.10 5.92
C LEU A 59 19.24 2.79 5.82
N ILE A 60 17.96 2.85 5.42
CA ILE A 60 17.14 1.65 5.24
C ILE A 60 17.84 0.69 4.27
N SER A 61 18.33 1.19 3.13
CA SER A 61 19.07 0.38 2.16
C SER A 61 20.30 -0.31 2.77
N GLU A 62 21.12 0.43 3.51
CA GLU A 62 22.33 -0.10 4.14
C GLU A 62 21.98 -1.25 5.11
N PHE A 63 20.95 -1.07 5.94
CA PHE A 63 20.53 -2.09 6.90
C PHE A 63 19.91 -3.31 6.25
N VAL A 64 19.16 -3.13 5.15
CA VAL A 64 18.56 -4.24 4.41
C VAL A 64 19.61 -5.13 3.76
N ASN A 65 20.68 -4.52 3.27
CA ASN A 65 21.77 -5.24 2.62
C ASN A 65 22.73 -5.90 3.62
N SER A 66 22.52 -5.72 4.94
CA SER A 66 23.34 -6.27 6.01
C SER A 66 22.60 -7.32 6.83
N SER A 67 23.23 -8.48 7.07
CA SER A 67 22.66 -9.55 7.91
C SER A 67 22.45 -9.14 9.37
N VAL A 68 23.34 -8.29 9.89
CA VAL A 68 23.23 -7.67 11.22
C VAL A 68 22.17 -6.57 11.21
N GLY A 69 22.05 -5.84 10.09
CA GLY A 69 21.10 -4.75 9.95
C GLY A 69 19.64 -5.20 9.97
N ALA A 70 19.33 -6.33 9.34
CA ALA A 70 17.97 -6.88 9.35
C ALA A 70 17.43 -7.19 10.77
N GLN A 71 18.30 -7.60 11.70
CA GLN A 71 17.92 -7.86 13.09
C GLN A 71 17.73 -6.57 13.90
N LEU A 72 18.45 -5.51 13.54
CA LEU A 72 18.34 -4.20 14.19
C LEU A 72 17.12 -3.40 13.72
N LEU A 73 16.58 -3.70 12.54
CA LEU A 73 15.37 -3.06 12.02
C LEU A 73 14.10 -3.52 12.75
N GLU A 74 14.06 -4.76 13.24
CA GLU A 74 12.89 -5.35 13.90
C GLU A 74 12.38 -4.58 15.12
N PRO A 75 13.22 -4.13 16.08
CA PRO A 75 12.75 -3.30 17.20
C PRO A 75 12.33 -1.87 16.81
N ARG A 76 12.59 -1.42 15.57
CA ARG A 76 12.30 -0.05 15.10
C ARG A 76 11.26 -0.01 13.99
N ILE A 77 10.42 -1.03 13.91
CA ILE A 77 9.42 -1.19 12.86
C ILE A 77 8.48 0.01 12.73
N ASP A 78 8.06 0.63 13.84
CA ASP A 78 7.15 1.78 13.80
C ASP A 78 7.83 3.04 13.23
N GLU A 79 9.14 3.19 13.45
CA GLU A 79 9.92 4.28 12.86
C GLU A 79 10.14 4.05 11.36
N ILE A 80 10.44 2.81 10.97
CA ILE A 80 10.57 2.43 9.55
C ILE A 80 9.23 2.62 8.84
N HIS A 81 8.13 2.23 9.47
CA HIS A 81 6.78 2.44 8.96
C HIS A 81 6.52 3.93 8.72
N SER A 82 6.78 4.76 9.74
CA SER A 82 6.60 6.20 9.65
C SER A 82 7.48 6.81 8.55
N ALA A 83 8.74 6.40 8.44
CA ALA A 83 9.65 6.84 7.40
C ALA A 83 9.12 6.49 6.00
N LEU A 84 8.69 5.25 5.79
CA LEU A 84 8.19 4.78 4.50
C LEU A 84 6.93 5.53 4.07
N ILE A 85 5.98 5.77 4.98
CA ILE A 85 4.79 6.59 4.69
C ILE A 85 5.22 7.98 4.27
N GLN A 86 6.04 8.67 5.07
CA GLN A 86 6.43 10.06 4.80
C GLN A 86 7.24 10.21 3.49
N ILE A 87 8.18 9.30 3.22
CA ILE A 87 8.93 9.28 1.96
C ILE A 87 7.96 9.18 0.77
N CYS A 88 6.95 8.31 0.87
CA CYS A 88 5.99 8.10 -0.20
C CYS A 88 5.03 9.27 -0.40
N THR A 89 4.58 9.89 0.69
CA THR A 89 3.63 11.02 0.65
C THR A 89 4.29 12.32 0.20
N THR A 90 5.51 12.61 0.69
CA THR A 90 6.12 13.95 0.55
C THR A 90 7.14 14.05 -0.58
N HIS A 91 7.98 13.03 -0.78
CA HIS A 91 9.11 13.11 -1.73
C HIS A 91 8.93 12.25 -2.99
N GLY A 92 7.79 11.58 -3.07
CA GLY A 92 7.43 10.72 -4.18
C GLY A 92 8.21 9.42 -4.22
N SER A 93 7.58 8.42 -4.82
CA SER A 93 8.08 7.05 -4.91
C SER A 93 9.36 6.84 -5.74
N ARG A 94 9.88 7.89 -6.38
CA ARG A 94 11.10 7.86 -7.19
C ARG A 94 12.34 7.52 -6.35
N LEU A 95 12.37 7.92 -5.07
CA LEU A 95 13.48 7.60 -4.17
C LEU A 95 13.58 6.09 -3.89
N LEU A 96 12.43 5.43 -3.71
CA LEU A 96 12.34 3.99 -3.44
C LEU A 96 12.71 3.14 -4.67
N LEU A 97 12.47 3.68 -5.86
CA LEU A 97 12.75 3.02 -7.14
C LEU A 97 14.16 3.30 -7.67
N HIS A 98 14.97 4.08 -6.94
CA HIS A 98 16.33 4.38 -7.37
C HIS A 98 17.19 3.09 -7.41
N PRO A 99 17.82 2.76 -8.55
CA PRO A 99 18.50 1.46 -8.75
C PRO A 99 19.59 1.14 -7.72
N ARG A 100 20.20 2.17 -7.12
CA ARG A 100 21.25 2.00 -6.11
C ARG A 100 20.75 1.67 -4.70
N ARG A 101 19.44 1.79 -4.44
CA ARG A 101 18.93 1.80 -3.05
C ARG A 101 18.19 0.52 -2.65
N HIS A 102 17.84 -0.40 -3.55
CA HIS A 102 17.18 -1.68 -3.22
C HIS A 102 15.96 -1.60 -2.27
N VAL A 103 15.41 -0.41 -2.00
CA VAL A 103 14.35 -0.20 -1.00
C VAL A 103 13.04 -0.78 -1.51
N ILE A 104 12.75 -0.65 -2.82
CA ILE A 104 11.57 -1.30 -3.39
C ILE A 104 11.60 -2.83 -3.20
N THR A 105 12.78 -3.46 -3.34
CA THR A 105 12.95 -4.90 -3.10
C THR A 105 12.69 -5.25 -1.63
N PHE A 106 13.16 -4.41 -0.69
CA PHE A 106 12.82 -4.54 0.73
C PHE A 106 11.32 -4.47 0.98
N VAL A 107 10.67 -3.42 0.49
CA VAL A 107 9.24 -3.17 0.71
C VAL A 107 8.42 -4.31 0.11
N LEU A 108 8.74 -4.78 -1.11
CA LEU A 108 8.07 -5.94 -1.71
C LEU A 108 8.27 -7.23 -0.92
N LYS A 109 9.50 -7.49 -0.46
CA LYS A 109 9.80 -8.65 0.39
C LYS A 109 8.97 -8.64 1.67
N HIS A 110 8.85 -7.48 2.33
CA HIS A 110 8.09 -7.37 3.56
C HIS A 110 6.59 -7.29 3.33
N ALA A 111 6.10 -6.79 2.19
CA ALA A 111 4.70 -6.87 1.83
C ALA A 111 4.28 -8.32 1.53
N PHE A 112 5.07 -9.07 0.77
CA PHE A 112 4.65 -10.34 0.15
C PHE A 112 5.45 -11.61 0.54
N GLY A 113 6.46 -11.52 1.40
CA GLY A 113 7.28 -12.66 1.85
C GLY A 113 6.56 -13.70 2.72
N GLY A 114 7.06 -14.95 2.71
CA GLY A 114 6.45 -16.10 3.40
C GLY A 114 6.75 -16.24 4.90
N SER A 115 7.88 -15.70 5.38
CA SER A 115 8.35 -15.86 6.76
C SER A 115 9.05 -14.59 7.27
N GLY A 116 8.38 -13.86 8.18
CA GLY A 116 8.85 -12.65 8.91
C GLY A 116 8.49 -11.32 8.24
N PRO A 117 8.09 -10.24 8.97
CA PRO A 117 8.23 -9.91 10.41
C PRO A 117 6.89 -9.46 11.08
N HIS A 118 6.94 -8.64 12.14
CA HIS A 118 5.80 -8.06 12.87
C HIS A 118 4.64 -7.58 11.95
N PRO A 119 3.36 -7.83 12.28
CA PRO A 119 2.20 -7.43 11.47
C PRO A 119 2.24 -5.98 10.96
N SER A 120 2.69 -5.03 11.81
CA SER A 120 2.79 -3.61 11.45
C SER A 120 3.70 -3.35 10.25
N LEU A 121 4.83 -4.05 10.11
CA LEU A 121 5.74 -3.82 8.97
C LEU A 121 5.16 -4.40 7.67
N HIS A 122 4.36 -5.48 7.75
CA HIS A 122 3.63 -5.98 6.59
C HIS A 122 2.63 -4.95 6.09
N THR A 123 1.80 -4.42 6.99
CA THR A 123 0.81 -3.38 6.66
C THR A 123 1.49 -2.11 6.14
N ALA A 124 2.55 -1.65 6.81
CA ALA A 124 3.37 -0.51 6.40
C ALA A 124 3.89 -0.66 4.97
N SER A 125 4.47 -1.83 4.67
CA SER A 125 5.05 -2.10 3.36
C SER A 125 3.98 -2.15 2.27
N LEU A 126 2.80 -2.69 2.57
CA LEU A 126 1.67 -2.68 1.64
C LEU A 126 1.16 -1.26 1.38
N HIS A 127 1.07 -0.41 2.41
CA HIS A 127 0.68 0.98 2.26
C HIS A 127 1.71 1.82 1.51
N ALA A 128 3.01 1.62 1.78
CA ALA A 128 4.09 2.27 1.05
C ALA A 128 4.07 1.84 -0.41
N LEU A 129 3.87 0.55 -0.71
CA LEU A 129 3.69 0.08 -2.08
C LEU A 129 2.48 0.75 -2.74
N ALA A 130 1.33 0.83 -2.07
CA ALA A 130 0.15 1.46 -2.67
C ALA A 130 0.45 2.91 -3.10
N SER A 131 1.15 3.67 -2.25
CA SER A 131 1.61 5.03 -2.59
C SER A 131 2.63 5.02 -3.74
N VAL A 132 3.54 4.04 -3.80
CA VAL A 132 4.46 3.85 -4.94
C VAL A 132 3.73 3.63 -6.25
N PHE A 133 2.71 2.77 -6.21
CA PHE A 133 1.83 2.49 -7.33
C PHE A 133 0.92 3.68 -7.66
N GLY A 134 0.78 4.66 -6.77
CA GLY A 134 0.10 5.93 -7.04
C GLY A 134 -1.28 6.05 -6.41
N ALA A 135 -1.62 5.24 -5.39
CA ALA A 135 -2.93 5.26 -4.72
C ALA A 135 -3.33 6.61 -4.12
N ASP A 136 -2.37 7.52 -3.86
CA ASP A 136 -2.62 8.85 -3.29
C ASP A 136 -2.56 9.98 -4.34
N ARG A 137 -2.39 9.66 -5.62
CA ARG A 137 -2.27 10.68 -6.66
C ARG A 137 -3.67 11.18 -7.02
N VAL A 138 -3.91 12.48 -6.83
CA VAL A 138 -5.21 13.12 -7.09
C VAL A 138 -5.50 13.10 -8.59
N GLU A 139 -6.71 12.68 -8.98
CA GLU A 139 -7.22 12.83 -10.34
C GLU A 139 -7.22 14.32 -10.74
N GLY A 140 -6.48 14.67 -11.81
CA GLY A 140 -6.52 16.00 -12.43
C GLY A 140 -5.39 16.97 -12.07
N SER A 141 -4.44 16.59 -11.19
CA SER A 141 -3.22 17.37 -10.97
C SER A 141 -2.10 16.93 -11.92
N GLU A 142 -1.96 17.59 -13.09
CA GLU A 142 -0.97 17.26 -14.13
C GLU A 142 -1.07 15.78 -14.61
N PRO A 143 -0.46 15.33 -15.72
CA PRO A 143 -0.58 13.91 -16.08
C PRO A 143 -0.01 13.10 -14.92
N VAL A 144 -0.84 12.24 -14.31
CA VAL A 144 -0.47 11.28 -13.27
C VAL A 144 0.90 10.75 -13.65
N GLN A 145 1.94 11.25 -12.99
CA GLN A 145 3.30 10.92 -13.38
C GLN A 145 3.51 9.50 -12.88
N MET A 146 3.06 8.52 -13.68
CA MET A 146 3.61 7.19 -13.75
C MET A 146 5.10 7.34 -13.49
N VAL A 147 5.65 6.51 -12.61
CA VAL A 147 7.07 6.60 -12.30
C VAL A 147 7.80 6.49 -13.64
N GLY A 148 8.29 7.60 -14.20
CA GLY A 148 8.45 7.71 -15.65
C GLY A 148 9.23 6.53 -16.24
N GLY A 149 8.93 6.10 -17.47
CA GLY A 149 9.54 4.99 -18.23
C GLY A 149 10.39 3.96 -17.46
N ASP A 150 11.62 4.33 -17.11
CA ASP A 150 12.58 3.49 -16.38
C ASP A 150 12.06 3.03 -15.00
N GLY A 151 11.37 3.92 -14.28
CA GLY A 151 10.79 3.62 -12.97
C GLY A 151 9.65 2.63 -13.04
N GLU A 152 8.78 2.75 -14.04
CA GLU A 152 7.69 1.80 -14.29
C GLU A 152 8.24 0.44 -14.71
N SER A 153 9.27 0.41 -15.55
CA SER A 153 9.96 -0.82 -15.94
C SER A 153 10.58 -1.52 -14.75
N LYS A 154 11.23 -0.76 -13.84
CA LYS A 154 11.80 -1.29 -12.61
C LYS A 154 10.74 -1.79 -11.65
N LEU A 155 9.64 -1.04 -11.48
CA LEU A 155 8.53 -1.44 -10.62
C LEU A 155 7.90 -2.74 -11.11
N LYS A 156 7.68 -2.88 -12.42
CA LYS A 156 7.22 -4.13 -13.04
C LYS A 156 8.17 -5.29 -12.76
N GLU A 157 9.47 -5.13 -13.05
CA GLU A 157 10.49 -6.16 -12.86
C GLU A 157 10.52 -6.66 -11.41
N GLU A 158 10.63 -5.74 -10.45
CA GLU A 158 10.72 -6.08 -9.03
C GLU A 158 9.43 -6.74 -8.52
N THR A 159 8.27 -6.28 -9.00
CA THR A 159 6.97 -6.83 -8.62
C THR A 159 6.81 -8.28 -9.08
N PHE A 160 7.14 -8.58 -10.34
CA PHE A 160 7.13 -9.96 -10.83
C PHE A 160 8.18 -10.84 -10.14
N ALA A 161 9.36 -10.29 -9.84
CA ALA A 161 10.39 -11.00 -9.08
C ALA A 161 9.94 -11.32 -7.64
N ALA A 162 9.15 -10.45 -7.01
CA ALA A 162 8.53 -10.69 -5.71
C ALA A 162 7.43 -11.76 -5.79
N ALA A 163 6.56 -11.68 -6.80
CA ALA A 163 5.49 -12.66 -7.03
C ALA A 163 6.04 -14.08 -7.19
N ALA A 164 7.14 -14.25 -7.93
CA ALA A 164 7.81 -15.54 -8.13
C ALA A 164 8.25 -16.23 -6.81
N LYS A 165 8.39 -15.46 -5.72
CA LYS A 165 8.85 -15.93 -4.41
C LYS A 165 7.73 -15.91 -3.35
N ALA A 166 6.52 -15.52 -3.72
CA ALA A 166 5.43 -15.32 -2.78
C ALA A 166 4.80 -16.66 -2.32
N PRO A 167 4.27 -16.74 -1.08
CA PRO A 167 3.67 -17.96 -0.53
C PRO A 167 2.33 -18.36 -1.18
N GLY A 168 1.79 -17.54 -2.09
CA GLY A 168 0.54 -17.80 -2.82
C GLY A 168 0.70 -18.38 -4.22
N GLY A 169 1.94 -18.69 -4.62
CA GLY A 169 2.28 -19.15 -5.97
C GLY A 169 3.00 -18.07 -6.79
N PRO A 170 3.65 -18.46 -7.90
CA PRO A 170 4.53 -17.59 -8.68
C PRO A 170 3.75 -16.66 -9.64
N THR A 171 2.57 -16.21 -9.23
CA THR A 171 1.69 -15.33 -10.00
C THR A 171 1.40 -14.07 -9.20
N LEU A 172 1.20 -12.96 -9.90
CA LEU A 172 0.79 -11.70 -9.32
C LEU A 172 -0.53 -11.87 -8.57
N ALA A 173 -1.50 -12.57 -9.17
CA ALA A 173 -2.77 -12.87 -8.51
C ALA A 173 -2.59 -13.73 -7.25
N GLY A 174 -1.78 -14.79 -7.32
CA GLY A 174 -1.49 -15.66 -6.18
C GLY A 174 -0.84 -14.91 -5.01
N MET A 175 0.08 -14.00 -5.33
CA MET A 175 0.71 -13.10 -4.37
C MET A 175 -0.33 -12.28 -3.59
N PHE A 176 -1.31 -11.65 -4.28
CA PHE A 176 -2.40 -10.89 -3.64
C PHE A 176 -3.40 -11.78 -2.90
N VAL A 177 -3.81 -12.91 -3.49
CA VAL A 177 -4.72 -13.89 -2.86
C VAL A 177 -4.18 -14.36 -1.51
N SER A 178 -2.86 -14.56 -1.39
CA SER A 178 -2.23 -14.94 -0.12
C SER A 178 -2.44 -13.91 0.98
N ARG A 179 -2.54 -12.63 0.62
CA ARG A 179 -2.71 -11.49 1.55
C ARG A 179 -4.16 -11.20 1.87
N LEU A 180 -5.05 -11.36 0.89
CA LEU A 180 -6.49 -11.24 1.12
C LEU A 180 -7.04 -12.29 2.10
N LYS A 181 -6.31 -13.38 2.35
CA LYS A 181 -6.67 -14.40 3.36
C LYS A 181 -6.18 -14.08 4.77
N ARG A 182 -5.62 -12.89 5.02
CA ARG A 182 -5.05 -12.48 6.31
C ARG A 182 -6.04 -11.55 7.07
N SER A 183 -5.55 -10.82 8.08
CA SER A 183 -6.35 -9.91 8.91
C SER A 183 -6.97 -8.78 8.09
N GLU A 184 -8.06 -8.19 8.61
CA GLU A 184 -8.75 -7.06 7.97
C GLU A 184 -7.81 -5.89 7.66
N GLU A 185 -6.90 -5.56 8.57
CA GLU A 185 -5.88 -4.51 8.36
C GLU A 185 -5.03 -4.77 7.11
N ILE A 186 -4.58 -6.01 6.91
CA ILE A 186 -3.84 -6.41 5.71
C ILE A 186 -4.74 -6.33 4.48
N ARG A 187 -6.00 -6.77 4.57
CA ARG A 187 -6.95 -6.71 3.45
C ARG A 187 -7.20 -5.27 3.01
N ILE A 188 -7.38 -4.33 3.94
CA ILE A 188 -7.52 -2.89 3.64
C ILE A 188 -6.31 -2.39 2.83
N ALA A 189 -5.08 -2.66 3.31
CA ALA A 189 -3.88 -2.24 2.62
C ALA A 189 -3.75 -2.88 1.22
N VAL A 190 -4.17 -4.14 1.07
CA VAL A 190 -4.21 -4.84 -0.20
C VAL A 190 -5.25 -4.26 -1.15
N TYR A 191 -6.47 -3.94 -0.70
CA TYR A 191 -7.48 -3.31 -1.54
C TYR A 191 -7.01 -1.97 -2.08
N ARG A 192 -6.40 -1.15 -1.22
CA ARG A 192 -5.79 0.13 -1.61
C ARG A 192 -4.67 -0.07 -2.64
N LEU A 193 -3.79 -1.06 -2.43
CA LEU A 193 -2.71 -1.38 -3.38
C LEU A 193 -3.26 -1.91 -4.71
N LEU A 194 -4.20 -2.85 -4.68
CA LEU A 194 -4.81 -3.43 -5.87
C LEU A 194 -5.46 -2.36 -6.75
N ALA A 195 -6.20 -1.41 -6.15
CA ALA A 195 -6.82 -0.31 -6.87
C ALA A 195 -5.79 0.48 -7.72
N ALA A 196 -4.59 0.73 -7.19
CA ALA A 196 -3.54 1.42 -7.92
C ALA A 196 -2.75 0.52 -8.90
N VAL A 197 -2.58 -0.77 -8.58
CA VAL A 197 -1.82 -1.70 -9.42
C VAL A 197 -2.57 -2.01 -10.71
N VAL A 198 -3.90 -2.17 -10.65
CA VAL A 198 -4.71 -2.57 -11.81
C VAL A 198 -4.89 -1.47 -12.86
N GLU A 199 -4.52 -0.23 -12.55
CA GLU A 199 -4.41 0.86 -13.54
C GLU A 199 -3.31 0.59 -14.57
N ARG A 200 -2.40 -0.35 -14.28
CA ARG A 200 -1.29 -0.71 -15.16
C ARG A 200 -1.68 -1.89 -16.04
N GLU A 201 -1.58 -1.70 -17.35
CA GLU A 201 -1.91 -2.72 -18.35
C GLU A 201 -1.20 -4.06 -18.09
N TRP A 202 0.08 -4.02 -17.70
CA TRP A 202 0.86 -5.24 -17.44
C TRP A 202 0.37 -6.05 -16.24
N ALA A 203 -0.38 -5.46 -15.32
CA ALA A 203 -0.95 -6.12 -14.14
C ALA A 203 -2.44 -6.45 -14.33
N ALA A 204 -3.18 -5.56 -14.99
CA ALA A 204 -4.63 -5.62 -15.13
C ALA A 204 -5.12 -6.96 -15.69
N MET A 205 -4.48 -7.45 -16.75
CA MET A 205 -4.87 -8.68 -17.43
C MET A 205 -4.82 -9.90 -16.49
N GLU A 206 -3.76 -10.02 -15.70
CA GLU A 206 -3.59 -11.15 -14.78
C GLU A 206 -4.51 -11.02 -13.56
N LEU A 207 -4.58 -9.82 -12.96
CA LEU A 207 -5.33 -9.61 -11.71
C LEU A 207 -6.85 -9.63 -11.93
N CYS A 208 -7.34 -8.98 -12.98
CA CYS A 208 -8.77 -8.97 -13.29
C CYS A 208 -9.23 -10.28 -13.93
N GLY A 209 -8.31 -11.05 -14.52
CA GLY A 209 -8.57 -12.38 -15.09
C GLY A 209 -8.61 -13.51 -14.06
N ASP A 210 -8.01 -13.35 -12.88
CA ASP A 210 -7.96 -14.40 -11.87
C ASP A 210 -9.27 -14.53 -11.08
N TRP A 211 -9.97 -15.63 -11.30
CA TRP A 211 -11.27 -15.90 -10.67
C TRP A 211 -11.19 -15.93 -9.13
N THR A 212 -10.11 -16.46 -8.56
CA THR A 212 -9.97 -16.56 -7.09
C THR A 212 -9.84 -15.19 -6.47
N LEU A 213 -9.01 -14.33 -7.06
CA LEU A 213 -8.83 -12.95 -6.64
C LEU A 213 -10.15 -12.17 -6.76
N VAL A 214 -10.83 -12.27 -7.90
CA VAL A 214 -12.12 -11.62 -8.14
C VAL A 214 -13.16 -12.06 -7.11
N GLN A 215 -13.26 -13.35 -6.78
CA GLN A 215 -14.17 -13.83 -5.75
C GLN A 215 -13.87 -13.23 -4.37
N LEU A 216 -12.59 -13.11 -3.99
CA LEU A 216 -12.20 -12.57 -2.69
C LEU A 216 -12.47 -11.06 -2.57
N VAL A 217 -12.21 -10.27 -3.61
CA VAL A 217 -12.46 -8.82 -3.55
C VAL A 217 -13.95 -8.48 -3.65
N THR A 218 -14.75 -9.32 -4.32
CA THR A 218 -16.19 -9.10 -4.50
C THR A 218 -17.07 -9.70 -3.39
N ASP A 219 -16.49 -10.45 -2.45
CA ASP A 219 -17.22 -10.95 -1.28
C ASP A 219 -17.69 -9.78 -0.39
N ALA A 220 -19.00 -9.61 -0.35
CA ALA A 220 -19.66 -8.55 0.42
C ALA A 220 -19.51 -8.73 1.93
N GLN A 221 -19.33 -9.98 2.36
CA GLN A 221 -19.32 -10.38 3.77
C GLN A 221 -17.88 -10.44 4.32
N ALA A 222 -16.88 -10.15 3.48
CA ALA A 222 -15.47 -10.17 3.86
C ALA A 222 -15.16 -9.13 4.94
N GLU A 223 -15.83 -7.96 4.90
CA GLU A 223 -15.55 -6.83 5.77
C GLU A 223 -16.74 -6.40 6.61
N ARG A 224 -16.46 -5.93 7.83
CA ARG A 224 -17.49 -5.48 8.78
C ARG A 224 -17.41 -3.98 9.08
N HIS A 225 -16.22 -3.40 8.99
CA HIS A 225 -16.01 -1.99 9.28
C HIS A 225 -16.18 -1.13 8.03
N LYS A 226 -16.77 0.05 8.20
CA LYS A 226 -17.07 1.00 7.12
C LYS A 226 -15.85 1.26 6.22
N THR A 227 -14.70 1.59 6.82
CA THR A 227 -13.45 1.86 6.10
C THR A 227 -13.01 0.68 5.23
N ALA A 228 -13.13 -0.55 5.74
CA ALA A 228 -12.77 -1.75 4.99
C ALA A 228 -13.74 -2.01 3.83
N MET A 229 -15.04 -1.79 4.04
CA MET A 229 -16.06 -1.87 2.99
C MET A 229 -15.82 -0.84 1.87
N ASP A 230 -15.45 0.39 2.24
CA ASP A 230 -15.16 1.47 1.30
C ASP A 230 -13.94 1.14 0.43
N TRP A 231 -12.83 0.71 1.04
CA TRP A 231 -11.63 0.31 0.30
C TRP A 231 -11.87 -0.90 -0.59
N ARG A 232 -12.60 -1.92 -0.10
CA ARG A 232 -12.97 -3.09 -0.91
C ARG A 232 -13.78 -2.68 -2.13
N HIS A 233 -14.75 -1.79 -1.97
CA HIS A 233 -15.55 -1.29 -3.08
C HIS A 233 -14.73 -0.47 -4.07
N SER A 234 -13.87 0.43 -3.57
CA SER A 234 -12.94 1.20 -4.42
C SER A 234 -12.04 0.28 -5.25
N CYS A 235 -11.55 -0.81 -4.66
CA CYS A 235 -10.81 -1.85 -5.38
C CYS A 235 -11.66 -2.52 -6.47
N CYS A 236 -12.94 -2.85 -6.17
CA CYS A 236 -13.85 -3.43 -7.18
C CYS A 236 -14.10 -2.48 -8.34
N VAL A 237 -14.26 -1.18 -8.08
CA VAL A 237 -14.43 -0.14 -9.11
C VAL A 237 -13.21 -0.09 -10.01
N ALA A 238 -12.01 0.06 -9.43
CA ALA A 238 -10.77 0.12 -10.19
C ALA A 238 -10.55 -1.15 -11.04
N MET A 239 -10.81 -2.33 -10.46
CA MET A 239 -10.72 -3.60 -11.19
C MET A 239 -11.75 -3.72 -12.30
N ALA A 240 -13.00 -3.27 -12.09
CA ALA A 240 -14.03 -3.27 -13.12
C ALA A 240 -13.63 -2.35 -14.30
N THR A 241 -13.18 -1.13 -14.01
CA THR A 241 -12.71 -0.18 -15.02
C THR A 241 -11.51 -0.72 -15.81
N ALA A 242 -10.53 -1.32 -15.11
CA ALA A 242 -9.40 -1.97 -15.76
C ALA A 242 -9.84 -3.16 -16.61
N ALA A 243 -10.83 -3.93 -16.15
CA ALA A 243 -11.36 -5.06 -16.89
C ALA A 243 -12.12 -4.64 -18.17
N GLU A 244 -12.83 -3.51 -18.10
CA GLU A 244 -13.48 -2.90 -19.26
C GLU A 244 -12.43 -2.42 -20.29
N ALA A 245 -11.37 -1.75 -19.84
CA ALA A 245 -10.28 -1.37 -20.75
C ALA A 245 -9.64 -2.58 -21.46
N GLN A 246 -9.71 -3.77 -20.86
CA GLN A 246 -9.10 -5.02 -21.33
C GLN A 246 -10.15 -6.07 -21.78
N HIS A 247 -11.35 -5.64 -22.18
CA HIS A 247 -12.54 -6.48 -22.44
C HIS A 247 -12.29 -7.77 -23.25
N ALA A 248 -11.32 -7.78 -24.18
CA ALA A 248 -11.04 -8.93 -25.04
C ALA A 248 -10.26 -10.06 -24.34
N SER A 249 -9.59 -9.78 -23.22
CA SER A 249 -8.65 -10.69 -22.57
C SER A 249 -9.11 -11.22 -21.23
N ILE A 250 -10.19 -10.67 -20.67
CA ILE A 250 -10.73 -11.05 -19.36
C ILE A 250 -12.01 -11.86 -19.54
N SER A 251 -12.14 -12.93 -18.75
CA SER A 251 -13.31 -13.81 -18.84
C SER A 251 -14.60 -13.05 -18.52
N PHE A 252 -15.67 -13.37 -19.25
CA PHE A 252 -16.99 -12.78 -19.02
C PHE A 252 -17.45 -12.91 -17.55
N ASN A 253 -17.15 -14.04 -16.91
CA ASN A 253 -17.51 -14.29 -15.52
C ASN A 253 -16.82 -13.31 -14.57
N CYS A 254 -15.52 -13.05 -14.75
CA CYS A 254 -14.80 -12.08 -13.93
C CYS A 254 -15.37 -10.67 -14.11
N SER A 255 -15.58 -10.24 -15.36
CA SER A 255 -16.13 -8.92 -15.67
C SER A 255 -17.53 -8.73 -15.12
N ALA A 256 -18.40 -9.73 -15.27
CA ALA A 256 -19.76 -9.71 -14.75
C ALA A 256 -19.79 -9.65 -13.22
N GLN A 257 -18.93 -10.41 -12.54
CA GLN A 257 -18.83 -10.43 -11.08
C GLN A 257 -18.33 -9.08 -10.52
N LEU A 258 -17.33 -8.47 -11.17
CA LEU A 258 -16.83 -7.15 -10.81
C LEU A 258 -17.91 -6.06 -11.03
N ALA A 259 -18.58 -6.06 -12.18
CA ALA A 259 -19.66 -5.13 -12.48
C ALA A 259 -20.82 -5.23 -11.48
N GLU A 260 -21.20 -6.45 -11.10
CA GLU A 260 -22.24 -6.68 -10.09
C GLU A 260 -21.82 -6.17 -8.70
N ALA A 261 -20.56 -6.41 -8.30
CA ALA A 261 -20.04 -5.91 -7.04
C ALA A 261 -19.99 -4.37 -6.98
N VAL A 262 -19.67 -3.71 -8.11
CA VAL A 262 -19.75 -2.25 -8.25
C VAL A 262 -21.20 -1.77 -8.14
N ARG A 263 -22.12 -2.40 -8.86
CA ARG A 263 -23.56 -2.04 -8.85
C ARG A 263 -24.19 -2.16 -7.46
N ARG A 264 -23.79 -3.16 -6.67
CA ARG A 264 -24.28 -3.35 -5.30
C ARG A 264 -23.80 -2.27 -4.33
N GLY A 265 -22.66 -1.65 -4.60
CA GLY A 265 -22.05 -0.65 -3.72
C GLY A 265 -21.26 -1.24 -2.54
N PRO A 266 -20.74 -0.37 -1.65
CA PRO A 266 -19.87 -0.79 -0.54
C PRO A 266 -20.62 -1.49 0.60
N TYR A 267 -21.87 -1.11 0.85
CA TYR A 267 -22.64 -1.55 2.00
C TYR A 267 -23.69 -2.56 1.62
N LEU A 268 -23.78 -3.63 2.41
CA LEU A 268 -24.85 -4.61 2.32
C LEU A 268 -26.18 -3.99 2.72
N THR A 269 -27.24 -4.36 2.02
CA THR A 269 -28.58 -3.98 2.44
C THR A 269 -28.97 -4.78 3.69
N PRO A 270 -29.86 -4.27 4.58
CA PRO A 270 -30.29 -5.00 5.78
C PRO A 270 -30.84 -6.40 5.52
N ARG A 271 -31.28 -6.69 4.29
CA ARG A 271 -31.81 -7.98 3.84
C ARG A 271 -30.72 -9.03 3.59
N GLU A 272 -29.47 -8.62 3.44
CA GLU A 272 -28.29 -9.48 3.19
C GLU A 272 -27.45 -9.69 4.46
N ILE A 273 -27.80 -9.00 5.56
CA ILE A 273 -27.24 -9.22 6.89
C ILE A 273 -28.06 -10.34 7.56
N GLU A 274 -28.01 -11.55 7.01
CA GLU A 274 -28.53 -12.70 7.76
C GLU A 274 -27.56 -13.03 8.91
N PRO A 275 -28.05 -13.10 10.17
CA PRO A 275 -27.21 -13.45 11.30
C PRO A 275 -26.74 -14.90 11.12
N ARG A 276 -25.45 -15.08 10.82
CA ARG A 276 -24.84 -16.41 10.82
C ARG A 276 -24.74 -16.89 12.27
N PRO A 277 -25.26 -18.09 12.60
CA PRO A 277 -25.13 -18.62 13.95
C PRO A 277 -23.65 -18.82 14.28
N ILE A 278 -23.19 -18.20 15.36
CA ILE A 278 -21.88 -18.46 15.93
C ILE A 278 -21.96 -19.85 16.56
N VAL A 279 -21.38 -20.86 15.89
CA VAL A 279 -21.26 -22.19 16.46
C VAL A 279 -20.11 -22.15 17.46
N VAL A 280 -20.45 -21.92 18.73
CA VAL A 280 -19.55 -22.19 19.85
C VAL A 280 -19.54 -23.71 20.00
N THR A 281 -18.46 -24.35 19.57
CA THR A 281 -18.23 -25.76 19.92
C THR A 281 -17.87 -25.80 21.40
N ASP A 282 -18.74 -26.39 22.23
CA ASP A 282 -18.41 -26.69 23.62
C ASP A 282 -17.08 -27.44 23.70
N GLU A 283 -16.21 -26.98 24.60
CA GLU A 283 -14.95 -27.65 24.89
C GLU A 283 -15.22 -29.09 25.31
N ARG A 284 -14.58 -30.03 24.59
CA ARG A 284 -14.63 -31.45 24.95
C ARG A 284 -13.88 -31.63 26.27
N PRO A 285 -14.52 -32.11 27.36
CA PRO A 285 -13.82 -32.32 28.61
C PRO A 285 -12.68 -33.35 28.42
N PRO A 286 -11.54 -33.16 29.11
CA PRO A 286 -10.39 -34.04 28.97
C PRO A 286 -10.76 -35.46 29.38
N THR A 287 -10.66 -36.39 28.44
CA THR A 287 -10.78 -37.82 28.72
C THR A 287 -9.53 -38.29 29.45
N GLY A 288 -9.65 -38.49 30.76
CA GLY A 288 -8.66 -39.19 31.56
C GLY A 288 -9.36 -39.96 32.67
N PHE A 289 -9.58 -41.25 32.43
CA PHE A 289 -9.50 -42.36 33.41
C PHE A 289 -9.32 -43.66 32.64
#